data_AF-A0A485BYH8-F1
#
_entry.id   AF-A0A485BYH8-F1
#
_cell.length_a   1.000
_cell.length_b   1.000
_cell.length_c   1.000
_cell.angle_alpha   90.00
_cell.angle_beta   90.00
_cell.angle_gamma   90.00
#
_symmetry.space_group_name_H-M   'P 1'
#
loop_
_entity.id
_entity.type
_entity.pdbx_description
1 polymer ?
#
loop_
_entity_poly.entity_id
_entity_poly.type
_entity_poly.pdbx_seq_one_letter_code
_entity_poly.pdbx_strand_id
1 'polypeptide(L)' 'MNILQFNVRLAEGGAAGVALDLHQRALRQGLSSTFVYGYGKGGKKSVSHDR' A
#
# COMPACT_ATOMS: atom_id res chain seq x y z
N MET A 1 4.18 15.33 9.21
CA MET A 1 4.99 14.18 8.72
C MET A 1 4.40 13.73 7.40
N ASN A 2 5.24 13.44 6.40
CA ASN A 2 4.80 12.90 5.11
C ASN A 2 5.35 11.48 4.95
N ILE A 3 4.49 10.51 4.69
CA ILE A 3 4.85 9.08 4.66
C ILE A 3 4.60 8.52 3.26
N LEU A 4 5.66 8.04 2.59
CA LEU A 4 5.55 7.29 1.34
C LEU A 4 5.78 5.80 1.59
N GLN A 5 4.82 4.99 1.21
CA GLN A 5 4.93 3.53 1.23
C GLN A 5 4.99 2.99 -0.19
N PHE A 6 6.00 2.18 -0.48
CA PHE A 6 6.26 1.62 -1.79
C PHE A 6 6.29 0.10 -1.73
N ASN A 7 5.38 -0.54 -2.46
CA ASN A 7 5.16 -1.98 -2.38
C ASN A 7 5.06 -2.65 -3.74
N VAL A 8 5.29 -3.97 -3.78
CA VAL A 8 5.08 -4.76 -4.99
C VAL A 8 3.59 -5.05 -5.22
N ARG A 9 2.83 -5.27 -4.13
CA ARG A 9 1.40 -5.61 -4.14
C ARG A 9 0.61 -4.62 -3.28
N LEU A 10 -0.69 -4.49 -3.54
CA LEU A 10 -1.57 -3.63 -2.74
C LEU A 10 -1.84 -4.20 -1.35
N ALA A 11 -2.36 -5.43 -1.30
CA ALA A 11 -2.84 -6.06 -0.06
C ALA A 11 -2.47 -7.54 0.05
N GLU A 12 -1.72 -8.08 -0.92
CA GLU A 12 -1.43 -9.51 -1.02
C GLU A 12 -0.09 -9.83 -0.35
N GLY A 13 -0.14 -10.69 0.67
CA GLY A 13 1.04 -11.11 1.44
C GLY A 13 1.32 -10.24 2.67
N GLY A 14 2.17 -10.75 3.57
CA GLY A 14 2.37 -10.14 4.89
C GLY A 14 2.89 -8.70 4.84
N ALA A 15 3.93 -8.43 4.05
CA ALA A 15 4.53 -7.10 3.96
C ALA A 15 3.56 -6.06 3.38
N ALA A 16 2.85 -6.40 2.28
CA ALA A 16 1.87 -5.49 1.67
C ALA A 16 0.68 -5.21 2.61
N GLY A 17 0.21 -6.23 3.34
CA GLY A 17 -0.86 -6.07 4.33
C GLY A 17 -0.47 -5.15 5.48
N VAL A 18 0.73 -5.33 6.04
CA VAL A 18 1.24 -4.43 7.11
C VAL A 18 1.37 -3.00 6.60
N ALA A 19 1.94 -2.82 5.41
CA ALA A 19 2.09 -1.51 4.80
C ALA A 19 0.72 -0.81 4.59
N LEU A 20 -0.27 -1.54 4.07
CA LEU A 20 -1.61 -1.01 3.87
C LEU A 20 -2.30 -0.63 5.20
N ASP A 21 -2.18 -1.45 6.25
CA ASP A 21 -2.73 -1.12 7.58
C ASP A 21 -2.09 0.15 8.16
N LEU A 22 -0.75 0.26 8.07
CA LEU A 22 -0.03 1.45 8.52
C LEU A 22 -0.46 2.70 7.75
N HIS A 23 -0.67 2.58 6.43
CA HIS A 23 -1.14 3.69 5.59
C HIS A 23 -2.52 4.18 6.06
N GLN A 24 -3.46 3.26 6.26
CA GLN A 24 -4.81 3.60 6.70
C GLN A 24 -4.82 4.20 8.12
N ARG A 25 -3.97 3.71 9.03
CA ARG A 25 -3.80 4.29 10.37
C ARG A 25 -3.25 5.71 10.32
N ALA A 26 -2.26 5.96 9.46
CA ALA A 26 -1.70 7.29 9.27
C ALA A 26 -2.77 8.27 8.76
N LEU A 27 -3.56 7.88 7.76
CA LEU A 27 -4.66 8.71 7.25
C LEU A 27 -5.71 9.03 8.34
N ARG A 28 -6.09 8.05 9.17
CA ARG A 28 -7.03 8.26 10.29
C ARG A 28 -6.49 9.23 11.35
N GLN A 29 -5.18 9.36 11.49
CA GLN A 29 -4.53 10.32 12.39
C GLN A 29 -4.32 11.69 11.76
N GLY A 30 -4.81 11.92 10.54
CA GLY A 30 -4.60 13.18 9.81
C GLY A 30 -3.19 13.35 9.27
N LEU A 31 -2.40 12.28 9.20
CA LEU A 31 -1.06 12.32 8.61
C LEU A 31 -1.16 12.18 7.09
N SER A 32 -0.35 12.95 6.38
CA SER A 32 -0.20 12.80 4.93
C SER A 32 0.53 11.49 4.63
N SER A 33 -0.18 10.56 3.99
CA SER A 33 0.37 9.26 3.60
C SER A 33 -0.01 8.91 2.16
N THR A 34 0.99 8.47 1.40
CA THR A 34 0.84 8.02 0.01
C THR A 34 1.26 6.56 -0.07
N PHE A 35 0.42 5.72 -0.66
CA PHE A 35 0.67 4.30 -0.85
C PHE A 35 0.77 3.98 -2.34
N VAL A 36 1.94 3.53 -2.78
CA VAL A 36 2.23 3.20 -4.17
C VAL A 36 2.54 1.71 -4.28
N TYR A 37 1.93 1.04 -5.24
CA TYR A 37 2.13 -0.38 -5.47
C TYR A 37 2.12 -0.76 -6.94
N GLY A 38 2.46 -2.01 -7.25
CA GLY A 38 2.48 -2.53 -8.61
C GLY A 38 3.85 -2.41 -9.30
N TYR A 39 4.91 -2.14 -8.53
CA TYR A 39 6.27 -2.07 -9.04
C TYR A 39 7.10 -3.31 -8.68
N GLY A 40 7.92 -3.82 -9.61
CA GLY A 40 8.90 -4.91 -9.36
C GLY A 40 8.69 -6.19 -10.19
N LYS A 41 9.68 -7.11 -10.15
CA LYS A 41 9.65 -8.41 -10.84
C LYS A 41 8.55 -9.29 -10.23
N GLY A 42 7.35 -9.27 -10.82
CA GLY A 42 6.15 -9.91 -10.27
C GLY A 42 5.08 -8.93 -9.74
N GLY A 43 5.21 -7.63 -10.05
CA GLY A 43 4.14 -6.65 -9.93
C GLY A 43 2.96 -7.10 -10.78
N LYS A 44 1.98 -7.74 -10.14
CA LYS A 44 0.71 -8.07 -10.77
C LYS A 44 -0.26 -6.95 -10.47
N LYS A 45 -1.19 -6.68 -11.38
CA LYS A 45 -2.38 -5.88 -11.07
C LYS A 45 -3.00 -6.48 -9.82
N SER A 46 -3.24 -5.65 -8.81
CA SER A 46 -3.91 -6.11 -7.59
C SER A 46 -5.32 -6.54 -7.94
N VAL A 47 -5.72 -7.73 -7.52
CA VAL A 47 -7.03 -8.32 -7.90
C VAL A 47 -8.21 -7.44 -7.45
N SER A 48 -8.00 -6.57 -6.48
CA SER A 48 -9.00 -5.62 -5.96
C SER A 48 -9.17 -4.34 -6.79
N HIS A 49 -8.41 -4.14 -7.88
CA HIS A 49 -8.51 -2.93 -8.71
C HIS A 49 -9.51 -3.05 -9.86
N ASP A 50 -10.07 -4.23 -10.13
CA ASP A 50 -11.05 -4.49 -11.21
C ASP A 50 -12.52 -4.48 -10.70
N ARG A 51 -12.84 -3.64 -9.70
CA ARG A 51 -14.21 -3.48 -9.18
C ARG A 51 -14.71 -2.05 -9.31
#